data_AF-A0A6M8WHN2-F1
#
_entry.id   AF-A0A6M8WHN2-F1
#
_cell.length_a   1.000
_cell.length_b   1.000
_cell.length_c   1.000
_cell.angle_alpha   90.00
_cell.angle_beta   90.00
_cell.angle_gamma   90.00
#
_symmetry.space_group_name_H-M   'P 1'
#
loop_
_entity.id
_entity.type
_entity.pdbx_description
1 polymer ?
#
loop_
_entity_poly.entity_id
_entity_poly.type
_entity_poly.pdbx_seq_one_letter_code
_entity_poly.pdbx_strand_id
1 'polypeptide(L)'
;MNGQQSKKQVLITACFGAVLYLYGVGDLAAAGRGSTAIPPSLQQADRLQRQLSDHKTLTATQINRVNMALTSDQQQELNQIGKLLAKDPNSRLAQKRWQSLIHSMATAKPALDVNALVQWVMQESYLQASSSLRSHADKVKFFNEQKDRIRDEINRARAHTTGHSRRGGNSLSSAFAPDDRLYKNRLIPARRPIVEKSILTTYISGLEAKLVSTSNDGQLANVELQNALQKQQQLLQTLSHISKRLHDTAMAIIRKIGG
;
A
#
# COMPACT_ATOMS: atom_id res chain seq x y z
N MET A 1 23.34 10.13 30.39
CA MET A 1 22.31 9.11 30.08
C MET A 1 21.90 9.08 28.59
N ASN A 2 22.84 9.25 27.63
CA ASN A 2 22.54 9.28 26.18
C ASN A 2 22.94 8.01 25.40
N GLY A 3 23.41 6.96 26.07
CA GLY A 3 23.98 5.77 25.40
C GLY A 3 22.97 4.72 24.91
N GLN A 4 21.73 4.72 25.40
CA GLN A 4 20.75 3.67 25.06
C GLN A 4 19.91 3.94 23.79
N GLN A 5 19.78 5.19 23.35
CA GLN A 5 19.03 5.48 22.13
C GLN A 5 19.81 5.17 20.84
N SER A 6 21.15 5.31 20.86
CA SER A 6 22.00 5.02 19.70
C SER A 6 22.02 3.52 19.35
N LYS A 7 22.04 2.63 20.35
CA LYS A 7 22.02 1.17 20.12
C LYS A 7 20.72 0.66 19.49
N LYS A 8 19.57 1.29 19.79
CA LYS A 8 18.29 0.93 19.18
C LYS A 8 18.20 1.37 17.72
N GLN A 9 18.77 2.53 17.37
CA GLN A 9 18.84 3.02 15.99
C GLN A 9 19.75 2.13 15.10
N VAL A 10 20.91 1.70 15.61
CA VAL A 10 21.84 0.83 14.86
C VAL A 10 21.25 -0.57 14.63
N LEU A 11 20.51 -1.12 15.61
CA LEU A 11 19.87 -2.43 15.47
C LEU A 11 18.74 -2.42 14.43
N ILE A 12 17.97 -1.33 14.36
CA ILE A 12 16.92 -1.17 13.35
C ILE A 12 17.55 -1.09 11.95
N THR A 13 18.60 -0.28 11.75
CA THR A 13 19.28 -0.15 10.45
C THR A 13 19.99 -1.45 10.00
N ALA A 14 20.58 -2.22 10.92
CA ALA A 14 21.22 -3.50 10.60
C ALA A 14 20.20 -4.59 10.19
N CYS A 15 19.02 -4.61 10.81
CA CYS A 15 17.94 -5.52 10.39
C CYS A 15 17.39 -5.15 9.00
N PHE A 16 17.35 -3.86 8.63
CA PHE A 16 16.91 -3.44 7.29
C PHE A 16 17.91 -3.81 6.17
N GLY A 17 19.22 -3.80 6.44
CA GLY A 17 20.24 -4.20 5.46
C GLY A 17 20.24 -5.70 5.14
N ALA A 18 20.07 -6.56 6.16
CA ALA A 18 20.02 -8.02 5.98
C ALA A 18 18.75 -8.48 5.26
N VAL A 19 17.64 -7.77 5.46
CA VAL A 19 16.37 -8.06 4.79
C VAL A 19 16.50 -7.74 3.29
N LEU A 20 17.08 -6.60 2.91
CA LEU A 20 17.25 -6.24 1.48
C LEU A 20 18.21 -7.18 0.73
N TYR A 21 19.25 -7.71 1.39
CA TYR A 21 20.21 -8.62 0.76
C TYR A 21 19.63 -10.02 0.49
N LEU A 22 18.61 -10.45 1.25
CA LEU A 22 17.92 -11.73 1.04
C LEU A 22 16.83 -11.68 -0.05
N TYR A 23 16.43 -10.48 -0.51
CA TYR A 23 15.46 -10.32 -1.62
C TYR A 23 16.11 -10.16 -2.99
N GLY A 24 17.44 -10.11 -3.06
CA GLY A 24 18.19 -10.14 -4.31
C GLY A 24 18.63 -11.57 -4.66
N VAL A 25 18.10 -12.10 -5.76
CA VAL A 25 18.72 -13.17 -6.58
C VAL A 25 18.45 -14.65 -6.18
N GLY A 26 17.80 -14.97 -5.06
CA GLY A 26 17.71 -16.37 -4.61
C GLY A 26 16.63 -17.30 -5.22
N ASP A 27 15.53 -16.79 -5.76
CA ASP A 27 14.28 -17.58 -5.79
C ASP A 27 13.84 -18.08 -7.19
N LEU A 28 14.79 -18.60 -7.97
CA LEU A 28 14.52 -19.15 -9.31
C LEU A 28 14.42 -20.69 -9.38
N ALA A 29 14.71 -21.42 -8.30
CA ALA A 29 14.90 -22.88 -8.37
C ALA A 29 13.81 -23.75 -7.68
N ALA A 30 12.85 -23.16 -6.96
CA ALA A 30 11.83 -23.92 -6.21
C ALA A 30 10.39 -23.76 -6.77
N ALA A 31 10.24 -23.48 -8.07
CA ALA A 31 8.94 -23.37 -8.73
C ALA A 31 8.32 -24.75 -9.03
N GLY A 32 8.08 -25.53 -7.99
CA GLY A 32 7.31 -26.77 -8.01
C GLY A 32 6.15 -26.67 -7.03
N ARG A 33 4.99 -26.21 -7.52
CA ARG A 33 3.69 -26.11 -6.84
C ARG A 33 3.55 -24.98 -5.80
N GLY A 34 2.84 -23.93 -6.21
CA GLY A 34 1.78 -23.29 -5.42
C GLY A 34 2.12 -22.85 -4.00
N SER A 35 3.33 -22.36 -3.73
CA SER A 35 3.61 -21.75 -2.43
C SER A 35 2.82 -20.46 -2.30
N THR A 36 1.69 -20.52 -1.62
CA THR A 36 0.87 -19.35 -1.20
C THR A 36 1.54 -18.58 -0.05
N ALA A 37 2.85 -18.71 0.12
CA ALA A 37 3.59 -18.02 1.17
C ALA A 37 3.44 -16.51 0.94
N ILE A 38 2.72 -15.88 1.87
CA ILE A 38 2.51 -14.43 1.87
C ILE A 38 3.91 -13.79 1.91
N PRO A 39 4.24 -12.89 0.96
CA PRO A 39 5.52 -12.18 0.95
C PRO A 39 5.77 -11.56 2.33
N PRO A 40 6.97 -11.63 2.91
CA PRO A 40 7.18 -11.13 4.27
C PRO A 40 6.90 -9.62 4.41
N SER A 41 6.98 -8.85 3.33
CA SER A 41 6.52 -7.46 3.27
C SER A 41 5.02 -7.31 3.55
N LEU A 42 4.19 -8.21 3.01
CA LEU A 42 2.75 -8.28 3.28
C LEU A 42 2.48 -8.75 4.72
N GLN A 43 3.26 -9.70 5.23
CA GLN A 43 3.16 -10.12 6.64
C GLN A 43 3.47 -8.96 7.60
N GLN A 44 4.48 -8.14 7.28
CA GLN A 44 4.82 -6.97 8.07
C GLN A 44 3.72 -5.91 8.01
N ALA A 45 3.15 -5.65 6.83
CA ALA A 45 2.01 -4.75 6.68
C ALA A 45 0.79 -5.23 7.51
N ASP A 46 0.48 -6.52 7.48
CA ASP A 46 -0.65 -7.10 8.22
C ASP A 46 -0.44 -7.02 9.74
N ARG A 47 0.79 -7.27 10.23
CA ARG A 47 1.14 -7.09 11.65
C ARG A 47 0.96 -5.65 12.11
N LEU A 48 1.46 -4.69 11.34
CA LEU A 48 1.28 -3.27 11.64
C LEU A 48 -0.21 -2.92 11.68
N GLN A 49 -0.98 -3.41 10.70
CA GLN A 49 -2.41 -3.15 10.61
C GLN A 49 -3.20 -3.73 11.80
N ARG A 50 -2.81 -4.89 12.32
CA ARG A 50 -3.40 -5.47 13.55
C ARG A 50 -3.08 -4.66 14.79
N GLN A 51 -1.81 -4.31 15.00
CA GLN A 51 -1.41 -3.45 16.13
C GLN A 51 -2.16 -2.10 16.13
N LEU A 52 -2.50 -1.61 14.94
CA LEU A 52 -3.20 -0.34 14.76
C LEU A 52 -4.73 -0.47 14.90
N SER A 53 -5.28 -1.67 14.68
CA SER A 53 -6.71 -1.94 14.88
C SER A 53 -7.08 -1.96 16.36
N ASP A 54 -6.19 -2.46 17.21
CA ASP A 54 -6.40 -2.43 18.67
C ASP A 54 -6.42 -0.98 19.21
N HIS A 55 -5.66 -0.08 18.58
CA HIS A 55 -5.63 1.34 18.94
C HIS A 55 -6.88 2.13 18.50
N LYS A 56 -7.64 1.65 17.52
CA LYS A 56 -8.85 2.32 16.98
C LYS A 56 -10.05 2.30 17.93
N THR A 57 -10.16 1.31 18.82
CA THR A 57 -11.35 1.14 19.66
C THR A 57 -11.42 2.20 20.76
N LEU A 58 -10.27 2.55 21.36
CA LEU A 58 -10.14 3.62 22.34
C LEU A 58 -10.42 5.02 21.76
N THR A 59 -10.14 5.23 20.48
CA THR A 59 -10.34 6.54 19.85
C THR A 59 -11.79 6.76 19.39
N ALA A 60 -12.53 5.71 19.01
CA ALA A 60 -13.90 5.85 18.50
C ALA A 60 -14.85 6.60 19.46
N THR A 61 -14.77 6.32 20.77
CA THR A 61 -15.59 7.01 21.78
C THR A 61 -15.18 8.47 21.95
N GLN A 62 -13.88 8.79 21.86
CA GLN A 62 -13.37 10.16 21.95
C GLN A 62 -13.74 10.98 20.70
N ILE A 63 -13.61 10.39 19.52
CA ILE A 63 -14.02 10.95 18.22
C ILE A 63 -15.51 11.30 18.24
N ASN A 64 -16.37 10.42 18.74
CA ASN A 64 -17.81 10.69 18.78
C ASN A 64 -18.15 11.91 19.64
N ARG A 65 -17.43 12.13 20.75
CA ARG A 65 -17.59 13.34 21.57
C ARG A 65 -17.18 14.61 20.82
N VAL A 66 -16.09 14.55 20.06
CA VAL A 66 -15.64 15.67 19.22
C VAL A 66 -16.63 15.95 18.09
N ASN A 67 -17.13 14.91 17.42
CA ASN A 67 -18.09 15.02 16.32
C ASN A 67 -19.36 15.77 16.70
N MET A 68 -19.89 15.52 17.90
CA MET A 68 -21.10 16.21 18.35
C MET A 68 -20.87 17.71 18.64
N ALA A 69 -19.62 18.13 18.82
CA ALA A 69 -19.28 19.51 19.17
C ALA A 69 -18.82 20.35 17.96
N LEU A 70 -18.53 19.72 16.82
CA LEU A 70 -17.98 20.39 15.63
C LEU A 70 -19.04 20.59 14.56
N THR A 71 -19.01 21.75 13.92
CA THR A 71 -19.76 22.00 12.68
C THR A 71 -19.20 21.16 11.52
N SER A 72 -20.01 20.90 10.49
CA SER A 72 -19.58 20.17 9.29
C SER A 72 -18.36 20.81 8.63
N ASP A 73 -18.31 22.15 8.56
CA ASP A 73 -17.19 22.88 7.96
C ASP A 73 -15.89 22.70 8.76
N GLN A 74 -15.97 22.73 10.09
CA GLN A 74 -14.82 22.47 10.97
C GLN A 74 -14.32 21.03 10.83
N GLN A 75 -15.22 20.05 10.74
CA GLN A 75 -14.84 18.65 10.50
C GLN A 75 -14.15 18.50 9.14
N GLN A 76 -14.70 19.12 8.09
CA GLN A 76 -14.08 19.13 6.77
C GLN A 76 -12.70 19.79 6.79
N GLU A 77 -12.52 20.88 7.53
CA GLU A 77 -11.24 21.57 7.67
C GLU A 77 -10.20 20.68 8.38
N LEU A 78 -10.57 20.04 9.50
CA LEU A 78 -9.71 19.07 10.20
C LEU A 78 -9.30 17.92 9.28
N ASN A 79 -10.24 17.42 8.47
CA ASN A 79 -9.95 16.34 7.53
C ASN A 79 -8.96 16.77 6.45
N GLN A 80 -9.07 18.01 5.97
CA GLN A 80 -8.12 18.56 5.00
C GLN A 80 -6.74 18.80 5.62
N ILE A 81 -6.67 19.26 6.86
CA ILE A 81 -5.40 19.39 7.60
C ILE A 81 -4.74 18.01 7.76
N GLY A 82 -5.50 16.98 8.14
CA GLY A 82 -5.01 15.61 8.24
C GLY A 82 -4.45 15.07 6.92
N LYS A 83 -5.18 15.29 5.81
CA LYS A 83 -4.71 14.95 4.45
C LYS A 83 -3.40 15.65 4.08
N LEU A 84 -3.26 16.94 4.39
CA LEU A 84 -2.05 17.70 4.12
C LEU A 84 -0.86 17.17 4.94
N LEU A 85 -1.08 16.84 6.21
CA LEU A 85 -0.03 16.30 7.09
C LEU A 85 0.37 14.87 6.73
N ALA A 86 -0.56 14.05 6.22
CA ALA A 86 -0.24 12.73 5.70
C ALA A 86 0.71 12.79 4.50
N LYS A 87 0.56 13.82 3.65
CA LYS A 87 1.40 14.04 2.48
C LYS A 87 2.75 14.68 2.86
N ASP A 88 2.71 15.68 3.73
CA ASP A 88 3.88 16.40 4.22
C ASP A 88 3.74 16.74 5.72
N PRO A 89 4.44 16.00 6.60
CA PRO A 89 4.51 16.25 8.04
C PRO A 89 4.90 17.69 8.45
N ASN A 90 5.54 18.44 7.54
CA ASN A 90 6.02 19.80 7.76
C ASN A 90 5.28 20.84 6.91
N SER A 91 4.09 20.50 6.40
CA SER A 91 3.29 21.38 5.57
C SER A 91 2.98 22.70 6.28
N ARG A 92 3.59 23.80 5.79
CA ARG A 92 3.28 25.18 6.26
C ARG A 92 1.82 25.54 6.02
N LEU A 93 1.23 25.03 4.94
CA LEU A 93 -0.18 25.22 4.65
C LEU A 93 -1.06 24.56 5.71
N ALA A 94 -0.77 23.31 6.10
CA ALA A 94 -1.50 22.64 7.17
C ALA A 94 -1.42 23.40 8.49
N GLN A 95 -0.23 23.92 8.84
CA GLN A 95 -0.03 24.73 10.03
C GLN A 95 -0.83 26.04 10.00
N LYS A 96 -0.84 26.75 8.87
CA LYS A 96 -1.63 27.98 8.70
C LYS A 96 -3.13 27.70 8.85
N ARG A 97 -3.63 26.65 8.21
CA ARG A 97 -5.05 26.22 8.29
C ARG A 97 -5.44 25.82 9.71
N TRP A 98 -4.56 25.08 10.40
CA TRP A 98 -4.74 24.77 11.82
C TRP A 98 -4.85 26.02 12.69
N GLN A 99 -3.96 26.99 12.52
CA GLN A 99 -4.01 28.24 13.26
C GLN A 99 -5.32 29.00 13.04
N SER A 100 -5.75 29.13 11.78
CA SER A 100 -7.03 29.78 11.44
C SER A 100 -8.23 29.05 12.04
N LEU A 101 -8.23 27.73 12.00
CA LEU A 101 -9.30 26.91 12.60
C LEU A 101 -9.35 27.07 14.12
N ILE A 102 -8.21 26.99 14.81
CA ILE A 102 -8.19 27.15 16.27
C ILE A 102 -8.60 28.56 16.68
N HIS A 103 -8.20 29.58 15.93
CA HIS A 103 -8.61 30.95 16.18
C HIS A 103 -10.14 31.09 16.09
N SER A 104 -10.77 30.61 15.01
CA SER A 104 -12.23 30.71 14.85
C SER A 104 -12.98 29.90 15.92
N MET A 105 -12.48 28.73 16.29
CA MET A 105 -13.07 27.89 17.32
C MET A 105 -12.95 28.49 18.73
N ALA A 106 -11.78 29.03 19.08
CA ALA A 106 -11.54 29.61 20.39
C ALA A 106 -12.39 30.87 20.63
N THR A 107 -12.62 31.67 19.59
CA THR A 107 -13.54 32.83 19.67
C THR A 107 -14.99 32.39 19.86
N ALA A 108 -15.41 31.30 19.22
CA ALA A 108 -16.80 30.82 19.31
C ALA A 108 -17.08 30.01 20.59
N LYS A 109 -16.09 29.27 21.12
CA LYS A 109 -16.26 28.36 22.25
C LYS A 109 -15.03 28.39 23.17
N PRO A 110 -15.11 29.03 24.35
CA PRO A 110 -13.95 29.20 25.24
C PRO A 110 -13.46 27.89 25.89
N ALA A 111 -14.31 26.86 25.99
CA ALA A 111 -13.96 25.53 26.51
C ALA A 111 -13.63 24.55 25.38
N LEU A 112 -12.54 24.82 24.66
CA LEU A 112 -12.07 23.98 23.54
C LEU A 112 -11.15 22.85 24.05
N ASP A 113 -11.52 21.59 23.80
CA ASP A 113 -10.63 20.45 24.05
C ASP A 113 -9.61 20.30 22.93
N VAL A 114 -8.48 20.98 23.08
CA VAL A 114 -7.37 20.97 22.12
C VAL A 114 -6.81 19.56 21.91
N ASN A 115 -6.74 18.76 22.98
CA ASN A 115 -6.14 17.43 22.88
C ASN A 115 -6.98 16.53 21.97
N ALA A 116 -8.30 16.57 22.11
CA ALA A 116 -9.19 15.79 21.27
C ALA A 116 -9.12 16.21 19.78
N LEU A 117 -8.96 17.51 19.48
CA LEU A 117 -8.76 17.99 18.11
C LEU A 117 -7.42 17.54 17.51
N VAL A 118 -6.34 17.60 18.28
CA VAL A 118 -5.03 17.14 17.83
C VAL A 118 -5.05 15.64 17.55
N GLN A 119 -5.67 14.85 18.44
CA GLN A 119 -5.87 13.42 18.24
C GLN A 119 -6.66 13.11 16.96
N TRP A 120 -7.70 13.89 16.66
CA TRP A 120 -8.45 13.78 15.41
C TRP A 120 -7.56 13.96 14.18
N VAL A 121 -6.81 15.06 14.12
CA VAL A 121 -5.95 15.37 12.97
C VAL A 121 -4.88 14.29 12.76
N MET A 122 -4.27 13.80 13.85
CA MET A 122 -3.31 12.71 13.77
C MET A 122 -3.93 11.43 13.22
N GLN A 123 -5.13 11.09 13.69
CA GLN A 123 -5.85 9.91 13.22
C GLN A 123 -6.20 9.99 11.74
N GLU A 124 -6.73 11.12 11.28
CA GLU A 124 -7.05 11.28 9.85
C GLU A 124 -5.77 11.20 8.99
N SER A 125 -4.68 11.85 9.43
CA SER A 125 -3.39 11.78 8.73
C SER A 125 -2.93 10.31 8.58
N TYR A 126 -3.08 9.54 9.64
CA TYR A 126 -2.73 8.13 9.66
C TYR A 126 -3.65 7.27 8.77
N LEU A 127 -4.97 7.52 8.78
CA LEU A 127 -5.93 6.81 7.92
C LEU A 127 -5.61 7.01 6.45
N GLN A 128 -5.25 8.24 6.05
CA GLN A 128 -4.88 8.54 4.67
C GLN A 128 -3.60 7.83 4.23
N ALA A 129 -2.58 7.81 5.09
CA ALA A 129 -1.36 7.05 4.83
C ALA A 129 -1.65 5.55 4.69
N SER A 130 -2.53 5.01 5.55
CA SER A 130 -2.93 3.60 5.52
C SER A 130 -3.74 3.23 4.27
N SER A 131 -4.62 4.13 3.82
CA SER A 131 -5.35 3.96 2.56
C SER A 131 -4.39 3.88 1.37
N SER A 132 -3.36 4.74 1.35
CA SER A 132 -2.35 4.74 0.29
C SER A 132 -1.58 3.41 0.29
N LEU A 133 -1.20 2.90 1.47
CA LEU A 133 -0.53 1.62 1.61
C LEU A 133 -1.35 0.46 1.04
N ARG A 134 -2.67 0.43 1.34
CA ARG A 134 -3.57 -0.61 0.85
C ARG A 134 -3.63 -0.63 -0.67
N SER A 135 -3.72 0.54 -1.31
CA SER A 135 -3.70 0.65 -2.78
C SER A 135 -2.41 0.08 -3.39
N HIS A 136 -1.25 0.30 -2.76
CA HIS A 136 0.01 -0.29 -3.23
C HIS A 136 0.06 -1.80 -3.02
N ALA A 137 -0.47 -2.32 -1.90
CA ALA A 137 -0.55 -3.75 -1.66
C ALA A 137 -1.47 -4.46 -2.66
N ASP A 138 -2.63 -3.86 -2.97
CA ASP A 138 -3.57 -4.37 -3.97
C ASP A 138 -2.93 -4.39 -5.37
N LYS A 139 -2.13 -3.37 -5.71
CA LYS A 139 -1.35 -3.32 -6.96
C LYS A 139 -0.33 -4.47 -7.07
N VAL A 140 0.42 -4.75 -5.99
CA VAL A 140 1.36 -5.89 -5.95
C VAL A 140 0.63 -7.22 -6.11
N LYS A 141 -0.50 -7.39 -5.42
CA LYS A 141 -1.34 -8.59 -5.52
C LYS A 141 -1.83 -8.79 -6.97
N PHE A 142 -2.33 -7.73 -7.59
CA PHE A 142 -2.78 -7.75 -8.99
C PHE A 142 -1.68 -8.24 -9.95
N PHE A 143 -0.46 -7.69 -9.85
CA PHE A 143 0.63 -8.12 -10.72
C PHE A 143 1.09 -9.56 -10.46
N ASN A 144 1.05 -10.02 -9.21
CA ASN A 144 1.35 -11.42 -8.90
C ASN A 144 0.32 -12.38 -9.53
N GLU A 145 -0.97 -12.08 -9.36
CA GLU A 145 -2.04 -12.87 -9.99
C GLU A 145 -1.92 -12.88 -11.52
N GLN A 146 -1.55 -11.74 -12.14
CA GLN A 146 -1.34 -11.65 -13.58
C GLN A 146 -0.17 -12.54 -14.04
N LYS A 147 0.97 -12.52 -13.32
CA LYS A 147 2.11 -13.40 -13.64
C LYS A 147 1.73 -14.87 -13.57
N ASP A 148 0.99 -15.26 -12.53
CA ASP A 148 0.61 -16.66 -12.35
C ASP A 148 -0.31 -17.13 -13.47
N ARG A 149 -1.31 -16.32 -13.85
CA ARG A 149 -2.17 -16.62 -15.01
C ARG A 149 -1.40 -16.75 -16.32
N ILE A 150 -0.41 -15.88 -16.56
CA ILE A 150 0.43 -15.93 -17.76
C ILE A 150 1.29 -17.20 -17.76
N ARG A 151 1.89 -17.56 -16.61
CA ARG A 151 2.68 -18.80 -16.47
C ARG A 151 1.84 -20.05 -16.70
N ASP A 152 0.64 -20.09 -16.12
CA ASP A 152 -0.30 -21.19 -16.31
C ASP A 152 -0.66 -21.35 -17.79
N GLU A 153 -0.87 -20.25 -18.51
CA GLU A 153 -1.16 -20.29 -19.93
C GLU A 153 0.03 -20.73 -20.79
N ILE A 154 1.23 -20.24 -20.49
CA ILE A 154 2.47 -20.71 -21.13
C ILE A 154 2.60 -22.23 -20.93
N ASN A 155 2.35 -22.71 -19.72
CA ASN A 155 2.42 -24.13 -19.40
C ASN A 155 1.35 -24.95 -20.14
N ARG A 156 0.11 -24.46 -20.23
CA ARG A 156 -0.94 -25.10 -21.05
C ARG A 156 -0.58 -25.16 -22.53
N ALA A 157 -0.09 -24.06 -23.10
CA ALA A 157 0.31 -24.00 -24.50
C ALA A 157 1.49 -24.95 -24.80
N ARG A 158 2.48 -25.03 -23.89
CA ARG A 158 3.60 -25.98 -24.00
C ARG A 158 3.16 -27.44 -23.83
N ALA A 159 2.27 -27.73 -22.88
CA ALA A 159 1.69 -29.06 -22.69
C ALA A 159 0.93 -29.52 -23.95
N HIS A 160 0.19 -28.60 -24.58
CA HIS A 160 -0.48 -28.86 -25.85
C HIS A 160 0.54 -29.18 -26.95
N THR A 161 1.61 -28.39 -27.07
CA THR A 161 2.68 -28.61 -28.08
C THR A 161 3.37 -29.97 -27.91
N THR A 162 3.62 -30.40 -26.68
CA THR A 162 4.32 -31.66 -26.37
C THR A 162 3.42 -32.89 -26.45
N GLY A 163 2.13 -32.75 -26.13
CA GLY A 163 1.14 -33.83 -26.23
C GLY A 163 0.93 -34.32 -27.68
N HIS A 164 1.07 -33.43 -28.67
CA HIS A 164 1.01 -33.78 -30.09
C HIS A 164 2.12 -34.73 -30.53
N SER A 165 3.29 -34.70 -29.87
CA SER A 165 4.42 -35.55 -30.25
C SER A 165 4.31 -37.00 -29.80
N ARG A 166 3.44 -37.31 -28.81
CA ARG A 166 3.36 -38.66 -28.20
C ARG A 166 2.27 -39.56 -28.79
N ARG A 167 1.20 -38.99 -29.34
CA ARG A 167 0.15 -39.74 -30.04
C ARG A 167 0.45 -39.68 -31.54
N GLY A 168 1.20 -40.64 -32.06
CA GLY A 168 1.53 -40.78 -33.48
C GLY A 168 0.34 -41.09 -34.41
N GLY A 169 -0.83 -40.49 -34.16
CA GLY A 169 -2.01 -40.60 -35.01
C GLY A 169 -2.34 -39.23 -35.62
N ASN A 170 -2.64 -39.22 -36.92
CA ASN A 170 -3.00 -38.05 -37.75
C ASN A 170 -4.28 -37.28 -37.31
N SER A 171 -4.70 -37.38 -36.05
CA SER A 171 -5.90 -36.71 -35.53
C SER A 171 -5.57 -35.28 -35.08
N LEU A 172 -5.62 -34.35 -36.02
CA LEU A 172 -5.47 -32.88 -35.87
C LEU A 172 -6.55 -32.18 -35.01
N SER A 173 -7.31 -32.89 -34.17
CA SER A 173 -8.66 -32.46 -33.77
C SER A 173 -8.80 -31.70 -32.44
N SER A 174 -7.73 -31.46 -31.70
CA SER A 174 -7.80 -30.71 -30.44
C SER A 174 -7.23 -29.31 -30.62
N ALA A 175 -8.01 -28.37 -31.13
CA ALA A 175 -7.60 -26.96 -31.21
C ALA A 175 -7.25 -26.42 -29.80
N PHE A 176 -6.13 -25.69 -29.67
CA PHE A 176 -5.80 -25.03 -28.42
C PHE A 176 -6.77 -23.86 -28.21
N ALA A 177 -7.57 -23.94 -27.13
CA ALA A 177 -8.47 -22.88 -26.71
C ALA A 177 -7.78 -22.05 -25.62
N PRO A 178 -7.41 -20.80 -25.92
CA PRO A 178 -6.79 -19.95 -24.92
C PRO A 178 -7.73 -19.62 -23.75
N ASP A 179 -7.17 -19.29 -22.59
CA ASP A 179 -7.99 -18.97 -21.41
C ASP A 179 -8.62 -17.58 -21.46
N ASP A 180 -9.95 -17.56 -21.57
CA ASP A 180 -10.81 -16.37 -21.58
C ASP A 180 -10.51 -15.33 -20.49
N ARG A 181 -9.97 -15.75 -19.34
CA ARG A 181 -9.62 -14.82 -18.24
C ARG A 181 -8.50 -13.86 -18.61
N LEU A 182 -7.59 -14.25 -19.50
CA LEU A 182 -6.52 -13.38 -19.99
C LEU A 182 -7.04 -12.33 -21.00
N TYR A 183 -8.15 -12.63 -21.68
CA TYR A 183 -8.73 -11.78 -22.72
C TYR A 183 -9.57 -10.64 -22.18
N LYS A 184 -10.27 -10.85 -21.05
CA LYS A 184 -11.08 -9.79 -20.42
C LYS A 184 -10.24 -8.56 -20.06
N ASN A 185 -8.94 -8.72 -19.85
CA ASN A 185 -8.00 -7.64 -19.55
C ASN A 185 -7.27 -7.07 -20.78
N ARG A 186 -7.72 -7.40 -22.01
CA ARG A 186 -7.09 -6.99 -23.29
C ARG A 186 -5.61 -7.36 -23.40
N LEU A 187 -5.17 -8.43 -22.73
CA LEU A 187 -3.74 -8.75 -22.67
C LEU A 187 -3.22 -9.38 -23.98
N ILE A 188 -4.10 -9.99 -24.80
CA ILE A 188 -3.73 -10.68 -26.04
C ILE A 188 -4.88 -10.62 -27.07
N PRO A 189 -4.61 -10.42 -28.38
CA PRO A 189 -5.65 -10.26 -29.41
C PRO A 189 -6.30 -11.55 -29.99
N ALA A 190 -5.97 -12.76 -29.56
CA ALA A 190 -6.43 -13.98 -30.24
C ALA A 190 -7.70 -14.62 -29.63
N ARG A 191 -8.88 -14.37 -30.21
CA ARG A 191 -10.14 -15.06 -29.85
C ARG A 191 -10.36 -16.41 -30.54
N ARG A 192 -9.51 -16.76 -31.51
CA ARG A 192 -9.70 -17.96 -32.34
C ARG A 192 -8.87 -19.13 -31.80
N PRO A 193 -9.43 -20.35 -31.78
CA PRO A 193 -8.66 -21.54 -31.45
C PRO A 193 -7.41 -21.65 -32.33
N ILE A 194 -6.26 -21.92 -31.71
CA ILE A 194 -4.99 -22.04 -32.41
C ILE A 194 -4.82 -23.52 -32.80
N VAL A 195 -4.80 -23.78 -34.10
CA VAL A 195 -4.63 -25.15 -34.65
C VAL A 195 -3.20 -25.39 -35.12
N GLU A 196 -2.52 -24.35 -35.58
CA GLU A 196 -1.18 -24.46 -36.17
C GLU A 196 -0.07 -24.32 -35.13
N LYS A 197 0.94 -25.20 -35.20
CA LYS A 197 2.09 -25.22 -34.29
C LYS A 197 2.91 -23.94 -34.35
N SER A 198 3.13 -23.37 -35.53
CA SER A 198 3.85 -22.11 -35.73
C SER A 198 3.17 -20.97 -34.96
N ILE A 199 1.85 -20.82 -35.14
CA ILE A 199 1.03 -19.82 -34.43
C ILE A 199 1.10 -20.03 -32.92
N LEU A 200 1.08 -21.28 -32.44
CA LEU A 200 1.21 -21.59 -31.02
C LEU A 200 2.59 -21.17 -30.46
N THR A 201 3.68 -21.35 -31.22
CA THR A 201 5.01 -20.88 -30.79
C THR A 201 5.09 -19.36 -30.73
N THR A 202 4.50 -18.65 -31.70
CA THR A 202 4.40 -17.18 -31.68
C THR A 202 3.56 -16.71 -30.49
N TYR A 203 2.47 -17.41 -30.19
CA TYR A 203 1.62 -17.14 -29.04
C TYR A 203 2.38 -17.31 -27.70
N ILE A 204 3.12 -18.42 -27.54
CA ILE A 204 3.98 -18.65 -26.37
C ILE A 204 5.02 -17.53 -26.23
N SER A 205 5.69 -17.15 -27.32
CA SER A 205 6.68 -16.06 -27.30
C SER A 205 6.05 -14.72 -26.89
N GLY A 206 4.84 -14.41 -27.38
CA GLY A 206 4.09 -13.23 -26.97
C GLY A 206 3.72 -13.23 -25.47
N LEU A 207 3.31 -14.39 -24.95
CA LEU A 207 3.06 -14.56 -23.50
C LEU A 207 4.33 -14.39 -22.68
N GLU A 208 5.47 -14.90 -23.13
CA GLU A 208 6.76 -14.75 -22.46
C GLU A 208 7.20 -13.29 -22.41
N ALA A 209 7.10 -12.57 -23.53
CA ALA A 209 7.37 -11.13 -23.57
C ALA A 209 6.44 -10.37 -22.60
N LYS A 210 5.16 -10.74 -22.55
CA LYS A 210 4.20 -10.15 -21.61
C LYS A 210 4.51 -10.48 -20.16
N LEU A 211 4.98 -11.69 -19.87
CA LEU A 211 5.41 -12.11 -18.53
C LEU A 211 6.57 -11.24 -18.05
N VAL A 212 7.56 -10.98 -18.91
CA VAL A 212 8.71 -10.11 -18.60
C VAL A 212 8.24 -8.68 -18.29
N SER A 213 7.40 -8.09 -19.16
CA SER A 213 6.82 -6.75 -18.91
C SER A 213 6.03 -6.69 -17.61
N THR A 214 5.15 -7.66 -17.35
CA THR A 214 4.34 -7.74 -16.12
C THR A 214 5.22 -7.93 -14.88
N SER A 215 6.34 -8.66 -15.02
CA SER A 215 7.32 -8.83 -13.95
C SER A 215 8.01 -7.52 -13.60
N ASN A 216 8.41 -6.73 -14.60
CA ASN A 216 9.02 -5.41 -14.40
C ASN A 216 8.04 -4.45 -13.69
N ASP A 217 6.77 -4.42 -14.12
CA ASP A 217 5.74 -3.61 -13.47
C ASP A 217 5.49 -4.05 -12.02
N GLY A 218 5.50 -5.37 -11.78
CA GLY A 218 5.40 -5.94 -10.43
C GLY A 218 6.58 -5.58 -9.53
N GLN A 219 7.81 -5.52 -10.07
CA GLN A 219 8.99 -5.05 -9.33
C GLN A 219 8.85 -3.57 -8.95
N LEU A 220 8.42 -2.73 -9.90
CA LEU A 220 8.15 -1.32 -9.61
C LEU A 220 7.08 -1.16 -8.52
N ALA A 221 5.98 -1.91 -8.59
CA ALA A 221 4.93 -1.89 -7.58
C ALA A 221 5.45 -2.31 -6.18
N ASN A 222 6.37 -3.28 -6.11
CA ASN A 222 7.01 -3.66 -4.85
C ASN A 222 7.89 -2.52 -4.28
N VAL A 223 8.67 -1.83 -5.12
CA VAL A 223 9.46 -0.67 -4.70
C VAL A 223 8.55 0.45 -4.19
N GLU A 224 7.44 0.73 -4.88
CA GLU A 224 6.44 1.70 -4.43
C GLU A 224 5.85 1.32 -3.06
N LEU A 225 5.51 0.04 -2.85
CA LEU A 225 5.00 -0.45 -1.57
C LEU A 225 6.02 -0.26 -0.44
N GLN A 226 7.29 -0.57 -0.66
CA GLN A 226 8.35 -0.36 0.31
C GLN A 226 8.53 1.13 0.64
N ASN A 227 8.53 1.99 -0.37
CA ASN A 227 8.59 3.44 -0.19
C ASN A 227 7.38 3.97 0.61
N ALA A 228 6.18 3.45 0.36
CA ALA A 228 4.98 3.80 1.12
C ALA A 228 5.08 3.35 2.59
N LEU A 229 5.59 2.14 2.86
CA LEU A 229 5.83 1.64 4.22
C LEU A 229 6.83 2.51 4.98
N GLN A 230 7.95 2.87 4.34
CA GLN A 230 8.96 3.74 4.94
C GLN A 230 8.37 5.12 5.28
N LYS A 231 7.60 5.71 4.35
CA LYS A 231 6.89 6.98 4.60
C LYS A 231 5.90 6.88 5.75
N GLN A 232 5.16 5.77 5.87
CA GLN A 232 4.25 5.54 6.99
C GLN A 232 4.99 5.45 8.33
N GLN A 233 6.14 4.76 8.38
CA GLN A 233 6.95 4.68 9.59
C GLN A 233 7.52 6.05 9.98
N GLN A 234 8.01 6.82 9.01
CA GLN A 234 8.45 8.19 9.22
C GLN A 234 7.30 9.09 9.71
N LEU A 235 6.10 8.92 9.14
CA LEU A 235 4.90 9.62 9.60
C LEU A 235 4.63 9.30 11.08
N LEU A 236 4.63 8.03 11.49
CA LEU A 236 4.41 7.65 12.89
C LEU A 236 5.43 8.28 13.85
N GLN A 237 6.71 8.35 13.46
CA GLN A 237 7.74 9.01 14.27
C GLN A 237 7.52 10.53 14.35
N THR A 238 7.12 11.14 13.24
CA THR A 238 6.89 12.59 13.16
C THR A 238 5.56 13.03 13.77
N LEU A 239 4.56 12.15 13.87
CA LEU A 239 3.25 12.44 14.47
C LEU A 239 3.38 12.91 15.92
N SER A 240 4.31 12.37 16.70
CA SER A 240 4.56 12.85 18.07
C SER A 240 5.00 14.32 18.09
N HIS A 241 5.93 14.69 17.20
CA HIS A 241 6.37 16.09 17.05
C HIS A 241 5.27 16.99 16.48
N ILE A 242 4.46 16.49 15.54
CA ILE A 242 3.29 17.21 15.01
C ILE A 242 2.29 17.46 16.14
N SER A 243 1.94 16.44 16.91
CA SER A 243 1.01 16.52 18.04
C SER A 243 1.38 17.65 18.98
N LYS A 244 2.65 17.66 19.40
CA LYS A 244 3.18 18.71 20.28
C LYS A 244 3.09 20.09 19.61
N ARG A 245 3.54 20.23 18.36
CA ARG A 245 3.48 21.53 17.64
C ARG A 245 2.05 22.05 17.49
N LEU A 246 1.09 21.19 17.13
CA LEU A 246 -0.31 21.55 16.98
C LEU A 246 -0.92 21.98 18.32
N HIS A 247 -0.63 21.23 19.37
CA HIS A 247 -1.05 21.53 20.74
C HIS A 247 -0.47 22.86 21.24
N ASP A 248 0.85 23.05 21.16
CA ASP A 248 1.54 24.27 21.59
C ASP A 248 1.01 25.51 20.84
N THR A 249 0.80 25.37 19.52
CA THR A 249 0.21 26.42 18.69
C THR A 249 -1.20 26.78 19.14
N ALA A 250 -2.03 25.77 19.42
CA ALA A 250 -3.40 26.00 19.86
C ALA A 250 -3.46 26.68 21.23
N MET A 251 -2.65 26.21 22.19
CA MET A 251 -2.57 26.82 23.53
C MET A 251 -2.00 28.24 23.49
N ALA A 252 -1.10 28.55 22.55
CA ALA A 252 -0.63 29.92 22.35
C ALA A 252 -1.74 30.85 21.83
N ILE A 253 -2.59 30.38 20.91
CA ILE A 253 -3.73 31.15 20.39
C ILE A 253 -4.78 31.38 21.48
N ILE A 254 -5.16 30.33 22.23
CA ILE A 254 -6.17 30.43 23.30
C ILE A 254 -5.73 31.43 24.36
N ARG A 255 -4.46 31.37 24.81
CA ARG A 255 -3.92 32.33 25.79
C ARG A 255 -3.96 33.77 25.31
N LYS A 256 -3.74 34.02 24.02
CA LYS A 256 -3.81 35.37 23.42
C LYS A 256 -5.22 35.93 23.31
N ILE A 257 -6.25 35.08 23.34
CA ILE A 257 -7.66 35.51 23.29
C ILE A 257 -8.19 35.75 24.71
N GLY A 258 -7.74 34.95 25.68
CA GLY A 258 -8.22 35.03 27.07
C GLY A 258 -7.49 36.00 27.98
N GLY A 259 -6.34 36.54 27.57
CA GLY A 259 -5.59 37.57 28.29
C GLY A 259 -5.70 38.91 27.60
#